data_AF-A0A920W055-F1
#
_entry.id   AF-A0A920W055-F1
#
_cell.length_a   1.000
_cell.length_b   1.000
_cell.length_c   1.000
_cell.angle_alpha   90.00
_cell.angle_beta   90.00
_cell.angle_gamma   90.00
#
_symmetry.space_group_name_H-M   'P 1'
#
loop_
_entity.id
_entity.type
_entity.pdbx_description
1 polymer ?
#
loop_
_entity_poly.entity_id
_entity_poly.type
_entity_poly.pdbx_seq_one_letter_code
_entity_poly.pdbx_strand_id
1 'polypeptide(L)'
;MNLENGWTEILAFLSIIKILKTTLKFFLESLSDLKPLLKALNKIKLLPDPCFSDYEWNILRTTLRLLPELQSQLKSLLQENKLSDFSEISLAALKSFGNELEPTDLGKYLDDKIQHILVDEYQDTSFKQEELLKKLTAEWEPDSGRTLFIVGDPKQSIYRFRDAEVGLFLKTQKEGINNLNLDQLTLESNFRSQQSLVDWNNRCFQKILPEEDNPDSGAIAFSKSTAIHAKEAYPGVVLHPLDPKLNPSQASRSEAKEISRVIKKIRGNLLKHLLQS
;
A
#
# COMPACT_ATOMS: atom_id res chain seq x y z
N MET A 1 -20.50 -48.42 -46.71
CA MET A 1 -19.95 -47.50 -45.68
C MET A 1 -19.91 -46.12 -46.34
N ASN A 2 -20.97 -45.33 -46.13
CA ASN A 2 -21.30 -44.17 -46.97
C ASN A 2 -20.40 -42.97 -46.64
N LEU A 3 -19.36 -42.77 -47.45
CA LEU A 3 -18.54 -41.57 -47.46
C LEU A 3 -19.38 -40.29 -47.65
N GLU A 4 -20.52 -40.37 -48.34
CA GLU A 4 -21.41 -39.21 -48.59
C GLU A 4 -22.07 -38.64 -47.32
N ASN A 5 -22.34 -39.47 -46.30
CA ASN A 5 -22.95 -38.99 -45.05
C ASN A 5 -21.94 -38.24 -44.16
N GLY A 6 -20.65 -38.53 -44.29
CA GLY A 6 -19.60 -37.82 -43.54
C GLY A 6 -19.38 -36.40 -44.03
N TRP A 7 -19.52 -36.15 -45.34
CA TRP A 7 -19.34 -34.82 -45.93
C TRP A 7 -20.50 -33.87 -45.58
N THR A 8 -21.73 -34.37 -45.52
CA THR A 8 -22.90 -33.57 -45.13
C THR A 8 -22.86 -33.16 -43.66
N GLU A 9 -22.42 -34.05 -42.76
CA GLU A 9 -22.21 -33.71 -41.34
C GLU A 9 -21.11 -32.65 -41.14
N ILE A 10 -19.99 -32.76 -41.86
CA ILE A 10 -18.90 -31.77 -41.82
C ILE A 10 -19.39 -30.40 -42.33
N LEU A 11 -20.14 -30.37 -43.44
CA LEU A 11 -20.68 -29.12 -44.00
C LEU A 11 -21.72 -28.47 -43.06
N ALA A 12 -22.56 -29.28 -42.41
CA ALA A 12 -23.50 -28.80 -41.39
C ALA A 12 -22.76 -28.20 -40.19
N PHE A 13 -21.71 -28.87 -39.70
CA PHE A 13 -20.87 -28.37 -38.61
C PHE A 13 -20.17 -27.05 -38.97
N LEU A 14 -19.59 -26.94 -40.17
CA LEU A 14 -18.97 -25.70 -40.65
C LEU A 14 -19.97 -24.55 -40.80
N SER A 15 -21.21 -24.84 -41.22
CA SER A 15 -22.31 -23.87 -41.29
C SER A 15 -22.68 -23.35 -39.90
N ILE A 16 -22.83 -24.24 -38.92
CA ILE A 16 -23.10 -23.88 -37.53
C ILE A 16 -21.99 -22.99 -36.96
N ILE A 17 -20.72 -23.32 -37.19
CA ILE A 17 -19.59 -22.48 -36.76
C ILE A 17 -19.66 -21.09 -37.39
N LYS A 18 -20.01 -21.00 -38.67
CA LYS A 18 -20.13 -19.72 -39.38
C LYS A 18 -21.26 -18.86 -38.80
N ILE A 19 -22.40 -19.48 -38.47
CA ILE A 19 -23.52 -18.80 -37.80
C ILE A 19 -23.07 -18.31 -36.42
N LEU A 20 -22.51 -19.19 -35.59
CA LEU A 20 -22.02 -18.84 -34.25
C LEU A 20 -21.00 -17.70 -34.28
N LYS A 21 -20.05 -17.73 -35.22
CA LYS A 21 -19.06 -16.66 -35.40
C LYS A 21 -19.72 -15.33 -35.77
N THR A 22 -20.74 -15.36 -36.63
CA THR A 22 -21.46 -14.16 -37.06
C THR A 22 -22.28 -13.58 -35.91
N THR A 23 -23.00 -14.43 -35.17
CA THR A 23 -23.76 -14.04 -33.98
C THR A 23 -22.86 -13.47 -32.88
N LEU A 24 -21.73 -14.12 -32.60
CA LEU A 24 -20.74 -13.62 -31.63
C LEU A 24 -20.17 -12.26 -32.07
N LYS A 25 -19.89 -12.08 -33.36
CA LYS A 25 -19.40 -10.80 -33.88
C LYS A 25 -20.43 -9.68 -33.69
N PHE A 26 -21.70 -9.94 -34.01
CA PHE A 26 -22.79 -8.98 -33.80
C PHE A 26 -22.97 -8.63 -32.32
N PHE A 27 -22.90 -9.65 -31.43
CA PHE A 27 -22.92 -9.44 -29.99
C PHE A 27 -21.75 -8.58 -29.51
N LEU A 28 -20.52 -8.84 -29.96
CA LEU A 28 -19.35 -8.04 -29.62
C LEU A 28 -19.45 -6.60 -30.15
N GLU A 29 -20.01 -6.42 -31.35
CA GLU A 29 -20.29 -5.09 -31.92
C GLU A 29 -21.35 -4.34 -31.10
N SER A 30 -22.41 -5.00 -30.64
CA SER A 30 -23.42 -4.39 -29.74
C SER A 30 -22.87 -3.98 -28.38
N LEU A 31 -21.74 -4.55 -27.96
CA LEU A 31 -21.06 -4.24 -26.70
C LEU A 31 -19.94 -3.21 -26.85
N SER A 32 -19.64 -2.77 -28.08
CA SER A 32 -18.50 -1.89 -28.36
C SER A 32 -18.62 -0.50 -27.71
N ASP A 33 -19.84 -0.01 -27.51
CA ASP A 33 -20.10 1.27 -26.83
C ASP A 33 -19.94 1.19 -25.30
N LEU A 34 -19.92 -0.01 -24.72
CA LEU A 34 -19.74 -0.24 -23.28
C LEU A 34 -18.24 -0.29 -22.92
N LYS A 35 -17.57 0.87 -22.99
CA LYS A 35 -16.14 1.01 -22.62
C LYS A 35 -15.75 0.36 -21.27
N PRO A 36 -16.57 0.41 -20.20
CA PRO A 36 -16.26 -0.29 -18.95
C PRO A 36 -16.18 -1.82 -19.10
N LEU A 37 -17.09 -2.41 -19.90
CA LEU A 37 -17.12 -3.85 -20.14
C LEU A 37 -15.89 -4.32 -20.91
N LEU A 38 -15.46 -3.54 -21.92
CA LEU A 38 -14.25 -3.86 -22.69
C LEU A 38 -12.99 -3.81 -21.81
N LYS A 39 -12.90 -2.84 -20.88
CA LYS A 39 -11.85 -2.81 -19.87
C LYS A 39 -11.90 -4.04 -18.96
N ALA A 40 -13.09 -4.44 -18.49
CA ALA A 40 -13.27 -5.62 -17.62
C ALA A 40 -12.89 -6.93 -18.33
N LEU A 41 -13.31 -7.13 -19.58
CA LEU A 41 -12.96 -8.31 -20.38
C LEU A 41 -11.45 -8.43 -20.64
N ASN A 42 -10.77 -7.29 -20.87
CA ASN A 42 -9.32 -7.30 -21.01
C ASN A 42 -8.61 -7.70 -19.70
N LYS A 43 -9.19 -7.40 -18.52
CA LYS A 43 -8.64 -7.86 -17.24
C LYS A 43 -8.69 -9.37 -17.08
N ILE A 44 -9.66 -10.07 -17.71
CA ILE A 44 -9.76 -11.54 -17.63
C ILE A 44 -8.47 -12.22 -18.12
N LYS A 45 -7.82 -11.66 -19.15
CA LYS A 45 -6.54 -12.19 -19.67
C LYS A 45 -5.38 -12.07 -18.68
N LEU A 46 -5.51 -11.20 -17.68
CA LEU A 46 -4.51 -10.97 -16.64
C LEU A 46 -4.85 -11.72 -15.34
N LEU A 47 -6.01 -12.39 -15.27
CA LEU A 47 -6.36 -13.19 -14.12
C LEU A 47 -5.46 -14.43 -14.05
N PRO A 48 -5.06 -14.86 -12.85
CA PRO A 48 -4.35 -16.12 -12.67
C PRO A 48 -5.22 -17.29 -13.13
N ASP A 49 -4.58 -18.42 -13.43
CA ASP A 49 -5.31 -19.67 -13.71
C ASP A 49 -6.19 -20.00 -12.50
N PRO A 50 -7.50 -20.24 -12.67
CA PRO A 50 -8.38 -20.60 -11.57
C PRO A 50 -8.02 -21.91 -10.89
N CYS A 51 -7.22 -22.77 -11.54
CA CYS A 51 -6.81 -24.07 -11.04
C CYS A 51 -5.31 -24.09 -10.75
N PHE A 52 -4.94 -24.44 -9.52
CA PHE A 52 -3.56 -24.79 -9.21
C PHE A 52 -3.19 -26.11 -9.89
N SER A 53 -1.97 -26.17 -10.43
CA SER A 53 -1.33 -27.40 -10.88
C SER A 53 -1.05 -28.35 -9.71
N ASP A 54 -0.84 -29.64 -10.00
CA ASP A 54 -0.48 -30.64 -8.99
C ASP A 54 0.79 -30.26 -8.21
N TYR A 55 1.74 -29.61 -8.89
CA TYR A 55 2.97 -29.12 -8.27
C TYR A 55 2.70 -28.00 -7.26
N GLU A 56 1.90 -27.00 -7.64
CA GLU A 56 1.51 -25.90 -6.75
C GLU A 56 0.71 -26.41 -5.55
N TRP A 57 -0.22 -27.35 -5.79
CA TRP A 57 -0.95 -28.02 -4.71
C TRP A 57 -0.03 -28.75 -3.74
N ASN A 58 1.00 -29.44 -4.26
CA ASN A 58 1.95 -30.14 -3.42
C ASN A 58 2.83 -29.17 -2.60
N ILE A 59 3.27 -28.06 -3.19
CA ILE A 59 3.96 -26.99 -2.46
C ILE A 59 3.06 -26.44 -1.36
N LEU A 60 1.85 -26.03 -1.69
CA LEU A 60 0.92 -25.45 -0.73
C LEU A 60 0.67 -26.41 0.45
N ARG A 61 0.40 -27.68 0.17
CA ARG A 61 0.20 -28.71 1.19
C ARG A 61 1.44 -28.90 2.07
N THR A 62 2.62 -28.94 1.45
CA THR A 62 3.88 -29.08 2.17
C THR A 62 4.13 -27.88 3.07
N THR A 63 3.95 -26.66 2.55
CA THR A 63 4.08 -25.41 3.31
C THR A 63 3.12 -25.37 4.50
N LEU A 64 1.83 -25.66 4.28
CA LEU A 64 0.82 -25.66 5.34
C LEU A 64 1.09 -26.70 6.43
N ARG A 65 1.79 -27.79 6.11
CA ARG A 65 2.19 -28.81 7.09
C ARG A 65 3.49 -28.46 7.81
N LEU A 66 4.50 -28.01 7.09
CA LEU A 66 5.84 -27.78 7.66
C LEU A 66 5.94 -26.45 8.40
N LEU A 67 5.28 -25.39 7.92
CA LEU A 67 5.41 -24.06 8.51
C LEU A 67 4.98 -24.00 9.98
N PRO A 68 3.85 -24.61 10.40
CA PRO A 68 3.49 -24.65 11.83
C PRO A 68 4.48 -25.44 12.69
N GLU A 69 5.01 -26.54 12.17
CA GLU A 69 6.02 -27.34 12.87
C GLU A 69 7.32 -26.55 13.06
N LEU A 70 7.80 -25.89 12.00
CA LEU A 70 8.98 -25.01 12.05
C LEU A 70 8.78 -23.83 13.00
N GLN A 71 7.58 -23.23 12.99
CA GLN A 71 7.24 -22.13 13.89
C GLN A 71 7.21 -22.59 15.36
N SER A 72 6.68 -23.78 15.63
CA SER A 72 6.69 -24.39 16.96
C SER A 72 8.12 -24.65 17.44
N GLN A 73 8.97 -25.25 16.60
CA GLN A 73 10.38 -25.50 16.93
C GLN A 73 11.16 -24.21 17.17
N LEU A 74 10.99 -23.21 16.30
CA LEU A 74 11.61 -21.89 16.48
C LEU A 74 11.20 -21.26 17.82
N LYS A 75 9.91 -21.32 18.16
CA LYS A 75 9.40 -20.79 19.41
C LYS A 75 10.00 -21.50 20.62
N SER A 76 10.07 -22.83 20.60
CA SER A 76 10.70 -23.62 21.67
C SER A 76 12.17 -23.22 21.85
N LEU A 77 12.93 -23.12 20.76
CA LEU A 77 14.33 -22.68 20.80
C LEU A 77 14.49 -21.27 21.38
N LEU A 78 13.65 -20.31 20.97
CA LEU A 78 13.68 -18.96 21.53
C LEU A 78 13.38 -18.97 23.04
N GLN A 79 12.39 -19.76 23.48
CA GLN A 79 12.01 -19.88 24.88
C GLN A 79 13.10 -20.53 25.74
N GLU A 80 13.68 -21.64 25.29
CA GLU A 80 14.79 -22.32 25.97
C GLU A 80 15.99 -21.38 26.20
N ASN A 81 16.24 -20.50 25.23
CA ASN A 81 17.31 -19.52 25.29
C ASN A 81 16.90 -18.18 25.95
N LYS A 82 15.64 -18.03 26.39
CA LYS A 82 15.07 -16.79 26.95
C LYS A 82 15.22 -15.58 26.02
N LEU A 83 15.09 -15.82 24.71
CA LEU A 83 15.14 -14.80 23.67
C LEU A 83 13.73 -14.48 23.18
N SER A 84 13.56 -13.28 22.62
CA SER A 84 12.35 -12.87 21.91
C SER A 84 12.74 -12.04 20.71
N ASP A 85 12.15 -12.35 19.57
CA ASP A 85 12.26 -11.51 18.39
C ASP A 85 11.19 -10.41 18.39
N PHE A 86 11.28 -9.48 17.44
CA PHE A 86 10.32 -8.37 17.35
C PHE A 86 8.88 -8.83 17.07
N SER A 87 8.71 -9.96 16.38
CA SER A 87 7.38 -10.49 16.06
C SER A 87 6.73 -11.10 17.30
N GLU A 88 7.50 -11.85 18.10
CA GLU A 88 7.00 -12.49 19.32
C GLU A 88 6.64 -11.45 20.38
N ILE A 89 7.31 -10.28 20.44
CA ILE A 89 6.88 -9.18 21.33
C ILE A 89 5.44 -8.75 21.01
N SER A 90 5.15 -8.51 19.73
CA SER A 90 3.81 -8.08 19.29
C SER A 90 2.77 -9.18 19.51
N LEU A 91 3.12 -10.43 19.20
CA LEU A 91 2.24 -11.58 19.42
C LEU A 91 2.01 -11.87 20.89
N ALA A 92 3.03 -11.73 21.74
CA ALA A 92 2.92 -11.92 23.18
C ALA A 92 2.04 -10.84 23.80
N ALA A 93 2.18 -9.59 23.37
CA ALA A 93 1.27 -8.51 23.77
C ALA A 93 -0.18 -8.88 23.42
N LEU A 94 -0.48 -9.27 22.18
CA LEU A 94 -1.83 -9.68 21.78
C LEU A 94 -2.35 -10.87 22.60
N LYS A 95 -1.54 -11.92 22.77
CA LYS A 95 -1.90 -13.09 23.58
C LYS A 95 -2.15 -12.71 25.04
N SER A 96 -1.44 -11.72 25.58
CA SER A 96 -1.55 -11.32 26.98
C SER A 96 -2.90 -10.69 27.33
N PHE A 97 -3.67 -10.23 26.34
CA PHE A 97 -5.06 -9.79 26.55
C PHE A 97 -6.05 -10.96 26.67
N GLY A 98 -5.65 -12.17 26.26
CA GLY A 98 -6.54 -13.33 26.19
C GLY A 98 -7.35 -13.38 24.89
N ASN A 99 -8.27 -14.34 24.84
CA ASN A 99 -9.26 -14.47 23.76
C ASN A 99 -10.63 -13.96 24.24
N GLU A 100 -11.60 -13.82 23.33
CA GLU A 100 -12.95 -13.32 23.69
C GLU A 100 -13.66 -14.15 24.76
N LEU A 101 -13.33 -15.44 24.87
CA LEU A 101 -13.92 -16.38 25.83
C LEU A 101 -13.21 -16.38 27.19
N GLU A 102 -11.94 -15.95 27.21
CA GLU A 102 -11.04 -15.94 28.36
C GLU A 102 -10.23 -14.63 28.38
N PRO A 103 -10.90 -13.47 28.61
CA PRO A 103 -10.21 -12.20 28.73
C PRO A 103 -9.36 -12.20 30.00
N THR A 104 -8.17 -11.61 29.90
CA THR A 104 -7.28 -11.44 31.05
C THR A 104 -7.58 -10.15 31.82
N ASP A 105 -7.17 -10.08 33.09
CA ASP A 105 -7.28 -8.86 33.90
C ASP A 105 -6.41 -7.71 33.37
N LEU A 106 -5.43 -7.99 32.50
CA LEU A 106 -4.57 -6.98 31.90
C LEU A 106 -5.38 -5.96 31.07
N GLY A 107 -6.38 -6.44 30.32
CA GLY A 107 -7.24 -5.57 29.52
C GLY A 107 -7.95 -4.54 30.39
N LYS A 108 -8.58 -4.99 31.48
CA LYS A 108 -9.27 -4.13 32.46
C LYS A 108 -8.30 -3.15 33.14
N TYR A 109 -7.13 -3.65 33.55
CA TYR A 109 -6.12 -2.80 34.18
C TYR A 109 -5.66 -1.68 33.23
N LEU A 110 -5.42 -1.98 31.95
CA LEU A 110 -5.01 -0.99 30.97
C LEU A 110 -6.16 -0.05 30.60
N ASP A 111 -7.39 -0.54 30.50
CA ASP A 111 -8.58 0.27 30.26
C ASP A 111 -8.81 1.33 31.36
N ASP A 112 -8.56 0.97 32.63
CA ASP A 112 -8.63 1.89 33.76
C ASP A 112 -7.52 2.96 33.71
N LYS A 113 -6.34 2.61 33.17
CA LYS A 113 -5.14 3.46 33.22
C LYS A 113 -4.97 4.35 32.00
N ILE A 114 -5.36 3.89 30.82
CA ILE A 114 -5.14 4.58 29.56
C ILE A 114 -6.40 5.35 29.21
N GLN A 115 -6.28 6.67 29.19
CA GLN A 115 -7.39 7.57 28.81
C GLN A 115 -7.20 8.11 27.39
N HIS A 116 -5.96 8.22 26.92
CA HIS A 116 -5.64 8.83 25.63
C HIS A 116 -4.59 7.98 24.90
N ILE A 117 -4.87 7.66 23.64
CA ILE A 117 -3.93 6.98 22.75
C ILE A 117 -3.68 7.88 21.54
N LEU A 118 -2.40 8.14 21.26
CA LEU A 118 -1.95 8.88 20.10
C LEU A 118 -1.12 7.94 19.23
N VAL A 119 -1.49 7.79 17.96
CA VAL A 119 -0.78 6.96 17.00
C VAL A 119 -0.30 7.83 15.85
N ASP A 120 1.00 7.93 15.68
CA ASP A 120 1.63 8.62 14.55
C ASP A 120 2.04 7.60 13.47
N GLU A 121 2.25 8.07 12.24
CA GLU A 121 2.61 7.26 11.08
C GLU A 121 1.68 6.05 10.86
N TYR A 122 0.37 6.23 11.07
CA TYR A 122 -0.60 5.12 11.04
C TYR A 122 -0.66 4.40 9.69
N GLN A 123 -0.24 5.04 8.60
CA GLN A 123 -0.16 4.40 7.27
C GLN A 123 0.84 3.23 7.21
N ASP A 124 1.74 3.12 8.19
CA ASP A 124 2.74 2.05 8.29
C ASP A 124 2.36 0.98 9.33
N THR A 125 1.10 0.98 9.79
CA THR A 125 0.56 0.03 10.75
C THR A 125 0.25 -1.32 10.09
N SER A 126 0.59 -2.40 10.78
CA SER A 126 0.24 -3.78 10.40
C SER A 126 -1.07 -4.24 11.04
N PHE A 127 -1.69 -5.30 10.51
CA PHE A 127 -2.92 -5.89 11.09
C PHE A 127 -2.79 -6.23 12.58
N LYS A 128 -1.63 -6.73 13.01
CA LYS A 128 -1.39 -7.09 14.43
C LYS A 128 -1.37 -5.86 15.33
N GLN A 129 -0.85 -4.73 14.85
CA GLN A 129 -0.82 -3.49 15.60
C GLN A 129 -2.22 -2.84 15.66
N GLU A 130 -2.99 -2.91 14.57
CA GLU A 130 -4.40 -2.48 14.58
C GLU A 130 -5.24 -3.35 15.54
N GLU A 131 -5.02 -4.67 15.55
CA GLU A 131 -5.68 -5.59 16.49
C GLU A 131 -5.35 -5.25 17.95
N LEU A 132 -4.08 -4.90 18.24
CA LEU A 132 -3.68 -4.46 19.57
C LEU A 132 -4.41 -3.16 19.95
N LEU A 133 -4.50 -2.20 19.03
CA LEU A 133 -5.22 -0.96 19.23
C LEU A 133 -6.72 -1.21 19.50
N LYS A 134 -7.33 -2.14 18.76
CA LYS A 134 -8.72 -2.58 18.98
C LYS A 134 -8.90 -3.20 20.36
N LYS A 135 -7.97 -4.05 20.82
CA LYS A 135 -8.03 -4.64 22.17
C LYS A 135 -7.86 -3.59 23.27
N LEU A 136 -7.00 -2.59 23.07
CA LEU A 136 -6.80 -1.49 24.02
C LEU A 136 -8.00 -0.54 24.12
N THR A 137 -8.83 -0.48 23.09
CA THR A 137 -9.98 0.42 22.99
C THR A 137 -11.31 -0.32 22.94
N ALA A 138 -11.33 -1.60 23.36
CA ALA A 138 -12.50 -2.47 23.23
C ALA A 138 -13.70 -1.99 24.04
N GLU A 139 -13.45 -1.50 25.26
CA GLU A 139 -14.48 -1.01 26.20
C GLU A 139 -14.63 0.53 26.15
N TRP A 140 -14.13 1.17 25.10
CA TRP A 140 -14.21 2.62 24.96
C TRP A 140 -15.50 3.00 24.26
N GLU A 141 -16.35 3.71 25.01
CA GLU A 141 -17.59 4.26 24.48
C GLU A 141 -17.42 5.73 24.06
N PRO A 142 -18.22 6.21 23.09
CA PRO A 142 -18.37 7.63 22.82
C PRO A 142 -18.67 8.40 24.12
N ASP A 143 -18.13 9.61 24.24
CA ASP A 143 -18.32 10.50 25.40
C ASP A 143 -17.80 9.98 26.76
N SER A 144 -17.03 8.89 26.79
CA SER A 144 -16.36 8.38 28.01
C SER A 144 -15.24 9.28 28.55
N GLY A 145 -14.91 10.38 27.84
CA GLY A 145 -13.77 11.24 28.13
C GLY A 145 -12.42 10.68 27.64
N ARG A 146 -12.42 9.47 27.07
CA ARG A 146 -11.26 8.83 26.46
C ARG A 146 -11.09 9.27 25.01
N THR A 147 -9.86 9.36 24.52
CA THR A 147 -9.61 9.82 23.14
C THR A 147 -8.58 8.98 22.39
N LEU A 148 -8.88 8.70 21.14
CA LEU A 148 -7.97 8.09 20.18
C LEU A 148 -7.65 9.13 19.09
N PHE A 149 -6.38 9.46 18.95
CA PHE A 149 -5.90 10.42 17.96
C PHE A 149 -4.91 9.75 17.02
N ILE A 150 -5.26 9.71 15.73
CA ILE A 150 -4.47 9.04 14.70
C ILE A 150 -3.95 10.08 13.71
N VAL A 151 -2.65 10.03 13.45
CA VAL A 151 -1.95 10.87 12.48
C VAL A 151 -1.25 9.97 11.47
N GLY A 152 -1.29 10.37 10.21
CA GLY A 152 -0.55 9.71 9.15
C GLY A 152 -0.86 10.31 7.79
N ASP A 153 -0.11 9.87 6.79
CA ASP A 153 -0.34 10.22 5.38
C ASP A 153 -0.30 8.94 4.53
N PRO A 154 -1.42 8.47 3.98
CA PRO A 154 -1.44 7.24 3.19
C PRO A 154 -0.54 7.33 1.96
N LYS A 155 -0.27 8.53 1.43
CA LYS A 155 0.67 8.74 0.30
C LYS A 155 2.13 8.42 0.66
N GLN A 156 2.44 8.33 1.95
CA GLN A 156 3.79 8.07 2.47
C GLN A 156 3.99 6.62 2.92
N SER A 157 2.99 5.75 2.73
CA SER A 157 3.13 4.32 3.05
C SER A 157 4.13 3.66 2.11
N ILE A 158 5.32 3.35 2.63
CA ILE A 158 6.42 2.74 1.87
C ILE A 158 6.93 1.45 2.51
N TYR A 159 6.32 1.00 3.61
CA TYR A 159 6.76 -0.15 4.40
C TYR A 159 5.95 -1.44 4.16
N ARG A 160 5.30 -1.59 3.00
CA ARG A 160 4.54 -2.83 2.66
C ARG A 160 5.36 -4.12 2.81
N PHE A 161 6.66 -4.06 2.55
CA PHE A 161 7.58 -5.21 2.74
C PHE A 161 7.75 -5.64 4.21
N ARG A 162 7.29 -4.82 5.17
CA ARG A 162 7.26 -5.09 6.61
C ARG A 162 5.85 -5.35 7.13
N ASP A 163 4.93 -5.78 6.26
CA ASP A 163 3.54 -6.10 6.64
C ASP A 163 2.69 -4.86 7.01
N ALA A 164 3.14 -3.66 6.62
CA ALA A 164 2.31 -2.46 6.72
C ALA A 164 1.19 -2.49 5.68
N GLU A 165 -0.03 -2.13 6.10
CA GLU A 165 -1.21 -2.18 5.26
C GLU A 165 -1.91 -0.81 5.22
N VAL A 166 -1.66 -0.06 4.14
CA VAL A 166 -2.28 1.27 3.95
C VAL A 166 -3.80 1.20 3.84
N GLY A 167 -4.35 0.05 3.42
CA GLY A 167 -5.79 -0.19 3.40
C GLY A 167 -6.42 -0.05 4.80
N LEU A 168 -5.68 -0.33 5.88
CA LEU A 168 -6.14 -0.12 7.25
C LEU A 168 -6.35 1.36 7.55
N PHE A 169 -5.47 2.24 7.08
CA PHE A 169 -5.63 3.70 7.26
C PHE A 169 -6.97 4.17 6.67
N LEU A 170 -7.24 3.79 5.42
CA LEU A 170 -8.47 4.17 4.72
C LEU A 170 -9.71 3.56 5.37
N LYS A 171 -9.63 2.29 5.79
CA LYS A 171 -10.72 1.60 6.48
C LYS A 171 -11.03 2.25 7.83
N THR A 172 -10.01 2.45 8.67
CA THR A 172 -10.13 3.13 9.97
C THR A 172 -10.68 4.55 9.81
N GLN A 173 -10.25 5.30 8.80
CA GLN A 173 -10.78 6.64 8.53
C GLN A 173 -12.29 6.62 8.21
N LYS A 174 -12.77 5.58 7.52
CA LYS A 174 -14.17 5.47 7.09
C LYS A 174 -15.08 4.81 8.13
N GLU A 175 -14.59 3.78 8.80
CA GLU A 175 -15.37 2.89 9.66
C GLU A 175 -15.10 3.12 11.16
N GLY A 176 -14.04 3.86 11.51
CA GLY A 176 -13.60 4.03 12.89
C GLY A 176 -12.86 2.81 13.43
N ILE A 177 -12.75 2.72 14.76
CA ILE A 177 -12.20 1.57 15.48
C ILE A 177 -13.19 1.18 16.59
N ASN A 178 -13.67 -0.07 16.57
CA ASN A 178 -14.70 -0.55 17.49
C ASN A 178 -15.94 0.38 17.48
N ASN A 179 -16.35 0.89 18.65
CA ASN A 179 -17.47 1.83 18.81
C ASN A 179 -17.05 3.30 18.60
N LEU A 180 -15.77 3.56 18.31
CA LEU A 180 -15.23 4.91 18.16
C LEU A 180 -15.29 5.35 16.70
N ASN A 181 -16.19 6.28 16.41
CA ASN A 181 -16.15 7.04 15.16
C ASN A 181 -15.02 8.07 15.24
N LEU A 182 -14.25 8.20 14.16
CA LEU A 182 -13.12 9.12 14.10
C LEU A 182 -13.48 10.34 13.24
N ASP A 183 -13.27 11.53 13.79
CA ASP A 183 -13.39 12.77 13.03
C ASP A 183 -12.19 12.94 12.10
N GLN A 184 -12.45 12.98 10.79
CA GLN A 184 -11.40 13.17 9.80
C GLN A 184 -10.98 14.65 9.70
N LEU A 185 -9.69 14.91 9.88
CA LEU A 185 -9.08 16.22 9.64
C LEU A 185 -7.98 16.10 8.57
N THR A 186 -8.11 16.86 7.49
CA THR A 186 -7.10 16.92 6.42
C THR A 186 -6.28 18.19 6.55
N LEU A 187 -4.95 18.04 6.64
CA LEU A 187 -4.01 19.16 6.67
C LEU A 187 -3.43 19.40 5.28
N GLU A 188 -3.89 20.45 4.60
CA GLU A 188 -3.42 20.78 3.24
C GLU A 188 -2.19 21.70 3.23
N SER A 189 -1.95 22.41 4.34
CA SER A 189 -0.91 23.44 4.44
C SER A 189 0.47 22.84 4.67
N ASN A 190 1.40 23.10 3.75
CA ASN A 190 2.80 22.75 3.87
C ASN A 190 3.62 23.93 4.41
N PHE A 191 4.11 23.77 5.64
CA PHE A 191 4.96 24.73 6.33
C PHE A 191 6.46 24.41 6.19
N ARG A 192 6.82 23.27 5.58
CA ARG A 192 8.20 22.79 5.52
C ARG A 192 8.96 23.32 4.30
N SER A 193 8.24 23.54 3.20
CA SER A 193 8.83 23.73 1.87
C SER A 193 8.32 24.99 1.19
N GLN A 194 9.18 25.56 0.34
CA GLN A 194 8.84 26.69 -0.50
C GLN A 194 7.83 26.30 -1.59
N GLN A 195 7.01 27.25 -2.01
CA GLN A 195 5.97 27.05 -3.03
C GLN A 195 6.51 26.44 -4.34
N SER A 196 7.73 26.78 -4.77
CA SER A 196 8.33 26.21 -6.00
C SER A 196 8.51 24.69 -5.94
N LEU A 197 8.89 24.15 -4.78
CA LEU A 197 9.06 22.71 -4.55
C LEU A 197 7.70 22.01 -4.42
N VAL A 198 6.77 22.59 -3.66
CA VAL A 198 5.42 22.03 -3.47
C VAL A 198 4.66 21.96 -4.79
N ASP A 199 4.69 23.04 -5.58
CA ASP A 199 4.08 23.10 -6.91
C ASP A 199 4.66 22.03 -7.85
N TRP A 200 5.98 21.81 -7.80
CA TRP A 200 6.64 20.78 -8.60
C TRP A 200 6.21 19.37 -8.19
N ASN A 201 6.19 19.09 -6.88
CA ASN A 201 5.73 17.81 -6.34
C ASN A 201 4.30 17.50 -6.78
N ASN A 202 3.38 18.47 -6.60
CA ASN A 202 1.99 18.33 -7.01
C ASN A 202 1.85 17.99 -8.50
N ARG A 203 2.58 18.69 -9.39
CA ARG A 203 2.52 18.43 -10.84
C ARG A 203 3.03 17.04 -11.23
N CYS A 204 4.01 16.49 -10.52
CA CYS A 204 4.53 15.16 -10.78
C CYS A 204 3.54 14.09 -10.30
N PHE A 205 3.15 14.15 -9.02
CA PHE A 205 2.37 13.08 -8.40
C PHE A 205 0.90 13.05 -8.85
N GLN A 206 0.33 14.18 -9.30
CA GLN A 206 -1.01 14.19 -9.92
C GLN A 206 -1.09 13.29 -11.17
N LYS A 207 0.04 13.03 -11.86
CA LYS A 207 0.09 12.17 -13.05
C LYS A 207 0.38 10.70 -12.73
N ILE A 208 0.87 10.42 -11.53
CA ILE A 208 1.37 9.10 -11.12
C ILE A 208 0.34 8.41 -10.24
N LEU A 209 -0.22 9.12 -9.26
CA LEU A 209 -1.21 8.58 -8.35
C LEU A 209 -2.59 8.47 -9.02
N PRO A 210 -3.41 7.47 -8.66
CA PRO A 210 -4.76 7.31 -9.17
C PRO A 210 -5.69 8.45 -8.76
N GLU A 211 -6.85 8.50 -9.42
CA GLU A 211 -7.93 9.46 -9.11
C GLU A 211 -8.75 9.05 -7.88
N GLU A 212 -8.84 7.75 -7.60
CA GLU A 212 -9.65 7.19 -6.51
C GLU A 212 -8.82 6.25 -5.63
N ASP A 213 -9.15 6.24 -4.34
CA ASP A 213 -8.61 5.29 -3.38
C ASP A 213 -9.15 3.87 -3.65
N ASN A 214 -8.30 2.86 -3.42
CA ASN A 214 -8.70 1.46 -3.46
C ASN A 214 -7.97 0.70 -2.34
N PRO A 215 -8.65 0.47 -1.20
CA PRO A 215 -8.06 -0.23 -0.05
C PRO A 215 -7.56 -1.64 -0.38
N ASP A 216 -8.30 -2.40 -1.19
CA ASP A 216 -7.95 -3.80 -1.51
C ASP A 216 -6.64 -3.92 -2.29
N SER A 217 -6.33 -2.92 -3.12
CA SER A 217 -5.08 -2.86 -3.88
C SER A 217 -4.00 -1.98 -3.24
N GLY A 218 -4.33 -1.27 -2.16
CA GLY A 218 -3.49 -0.25 -1.54
C GLY A 218 -3.26 0.99 -2.40
N ALA A 219 -4.17 1.30 -3.33
CA ALA A 219 -4.04 2.45 -4.21
C ALA A 219 -4.55 3.72 -3.50
N ILE A 220 -3.72 4.77 -3.47
CA ILE A 220 -4.02 6.03 -2.76
C ILE A 220 -4.17 7.18 -3.75
N ALA A 221 -5.29 7.87 -3.68
CA ALA A 221 -5.61 9.00 -4.53
C ALA A 221 -4.67 10.18 -4.30
N PHE A 222 -4.43 10.96 -5.36
CA PHE A 222 -3.67 12.19 -5.23
C PHE A 222 -4.42 13.23 -4.39
N SER A 223 -3.77 13.73 -3.32
CA SER A 223 -4.22 14.91 -2.58
C SER A 223 -3.20 16.04 -2.72
N LYS A 224 -3.65 17.24 -3.10
CA LYS A 224 -2.79 18.40 -3.30
C LYS A 224 -2.35 19.01 -1.96
N SER A 225 -1.10 19.47 -1.87
CA SER A 225 -0.64 20.33 -0.77
C SER A 225 -0.47 21.79 -1.20
N THR A 226 -0.69 22.73 -0.28
CA THR A 226 -0.56 24.18 -0.50
C THR A 226 0.58 24.72 0.35
N ALA A 227 1.58 25.36 -0.27
CA ALA A 227 2.68 25.95 0.48
C ALA A 227 2.26 27.24 1.18
N ILE A 228 2.70 27.41 2.43
CA ILE A 228 2.53 28.66 3.18
C ILE A 228 3.64 29.65 2.86
N HIS A 229 4.86 29.16 2.63
CA HIS A 229 5.99 30.00 2.25
C HIS A 229 5.96 30.33 0.75
N ALA A 230 5.94 31.62 0.44
CA ALA A 230 5.90 32.14 -0.93
C ALA A 230 7.16 31.80 -1.72
N LYS A 231 7.10 31.86 -3.06
CA LYS A 231 8.27 31.62 -3.91
C LYS A 231 9.42 32.57 -3.56
N GLU A 232 10.57 31.98 -3.21
CA GLU A 232 11.85 32.68 -3.20
C GLU A 232 12.44 32.80 -4.62
N ALA A 233 13.54 33.56 -4.75
CA ALA A 233 14.29 33.69 -6.00
C ALA A 233 14.89 32.36 -6.51
N TYR A 234 14.92 31.32 -5.67
CA TYR A 234 15.44 30.00 -6.05
C TYR A 234 14.41 29.18 -6.83
N PRO A 235 14.83 28.47 -7.90
CA PRO A 235 13.94 27.75 -8.82
C PRO A 235 13.20 26.54 -8.20
N GLY A 236 13.45 26.22 -6.92
CA GLY A 236 12.92 25.04 -6.25
C GLY A 236 13.67 23.78 -6.67
N VAL A 237 13.34 23.24 -7.84
CA VAL A 237 13.90 21.99 -8.37
C VAL A 237 14.74 22.27 -9.61
N VAL A 238 15.98 21.75 -9.63
CA VAL A 238 16.91 21.87 -10.76
C VAL A 238 17.30 20.47 -11.21
N LEU A 239 17.09 20.17 -12.50
CA LEU A 239 17.47 18.90 -13.10
C LEU A 239 18.93 18.99 -13.61
N HIS A 240 19.75 18.03 -13.19
CA HIS A 240 21.13 17.87 -13.65
C HIS A 240 21.24 16.58 -14.46
N PRO A 241 20.99 16.61 -15.79
CA PRO A 241 20.99 15.40 -16.59
C PRO A 241 22.41 14.81 -16.71
N LEU A 242 22.51 13.49 -16.61
CA LEU A 242 23.72 12.73 -16.89
C LEU A 242 23.66 12.16 -18.31
N ASP A 243 24.82 11.98 -18.95
CA ASP A 243 24.88 11.40 -20.29
C ASP A 243 24.47 9.90 -20.23
N PRO A 244 23.36 9.51 -20.90
CA PRO A 244 22.84 8.15 -20.85
C PRO A 244 23.74 7.12 -21.55
N LYS A 245 24.75 7.56 -22.32
CA LYS A 245 25.69 6.66 -23.01
C LYS A 245 26.86 6.21 -22.15
N LEU A 246 27.01 6.76 -20.95
CA LEU A 246 28.10 6.41 -20.04
C LEU A 246 27.90 5.02 -19.44
N ASN A 247 29.01 4.27 -19.29
CA ASN A 247 28.97 3.05 -18.49
C ASN A 247 28.79 3.37 -16.99
N PRO A 248 28.38 2.40 -16.15
CA PRO A 248 28.07 2.66 -14.74
C PRO A 248 29.17 3.39 -13.97
N SER A 249 30.43 2.97 -14.13
CA SER A 249 31.58 3.59 -13.45
C SER A 249 31.81 5.06 -13.89
N GLN A 250 31.64 5.35 -15.18
CA GLN A 250 31.74 6.70 -15.72
C GLN A 250 30.57 7.58 -15.27
N ALA A 251 29.35 7.01 -15.24
CA ALA A 251 28.15 7.70 -14.77
C ALA A 251 28.30 8.11 -13.30
N SER A 252 28.69 7.19 -12.40
CA SER A 252 28.93 7.49 -10.98
C SER A 252 30.02 8.55 -10.79
N ARG A 253 31.09 8.53 -11.60
CA ARG A 253 32.15 9.55 -11.52
C ARG A 253 31.65 10.91 -12.00
N SER A 254 30.81 10.95 -13.04
CA SER A 254 30.20 12.18 -13.55
C SER A 254 29.23 12.78 -12.53
N GLU A 255 28.36 11.95 -11.96
CA GLU A 255 27.44 12.31 -10.89
C GLU A 255 28.18 12.89 -9.68
N ALA A 256 29.23 12.22 -9.18
CA ALA A 256 30.01 12.70 -8.05
C ALA A 256 30.66 14.07 -8.32
N LYS A 257 31.13 14.32 -9.55
CA LYS A 257 31.66 15.63 -9.94
C LYS A 257 30.59 16.72 -9.92
N GLU A 258 29.39 16.42 -10.41
CA GLU A 258 28.29 17.37 -10.45
C GLU A 258 27.77 17.68 -9.05
N ILE A 259 27.61 16.66 -8.19
CA ILE A 259 27.27 16.84 -6.77
C ILE A 259 28.33 17.73 -6.08
N SER A 260 29.62 17.45 -6.29
CA SER A 260 30.70 18.27 -5.73
C SER A 260 30.63 19.72 -6.19
N ARG A 261 30.32 19.95 -7.48
CA ARG A 261 30.14 21.30 -8.06
C ARG A 261 28.97 22.04 -7.41
N VAL A 262 27.83 21.36 -7.23
CA VAL A 262 26.64 21.91 -6.57
C VAL A 262 26.93 22.27 -5.12
N ILE A 263 27.55 21.38 -4.34
CA ILE A 263 27.92 21.63 -2.94
C ILE A 263 28.86 22.85 -2.83
N LYS A 264 29.88 22.94 -3.69
CA LYS A 264 30.80 24.09 -3.71
C LYS A 264 30.08 25.41 -4.02
N LYS A 265 29.14 25.39 -4.97
CA LYS A 265 28.33 26.57 -5.31
C LYS A 265 27.45 27.01 -4.12
N ILE A 266 26.78 26.06 -3.46
CA ILE A 266 25.93 26.33 -2.29
C ILE A 266 26.77 26.93 -1.15
N ARG A 267 27.91 26.29 -0.82
CA ARG A 267 28.82 26.78 0.24
C ARG A 267 29.37 28.18 -0.08
N GLY A 268 29.73 28.43 -1.34
CA GLY A 268 30.20 29.75 -1.79
C GLY A 268 29.14 30.84 -1.64
N ASN A 269 27.87 30.53 -1.91
CA ASN A 269 26.77 31.47 -1.74
C ASN A 269 26.45 31.73 -0.26
N LEU A 270 26.49 30.70 0.60
CA LEU A 270 26.34 30.83 2.05
C LEU A 270 27.41 31.74 2.67
N LEU A 271 28.67 31.56 2.28
CA LEU A 271 29.78 32.40 2.75
C LEU A 271 29.62 33.86 2.32
N LYS A 272 29.10 34.13 1.11
CA LYS A 272 28.82 35.49 0.64
C LYS A 272 27.69 36.15 1.43
N HIS A 273 26.64 35.39 1.77
CA HIS A 273 25.54 35.90 2.59
C HIS A 273 25.97 36.21 4.03
N LEU A 274 26.80 35.35 4.64
CA LEU A 274 27.32 35.56 6.00
C LEU A 274 28.32 36.72 6.13
N LEU A 275 29.00 37.09 5.04
CA LEU A 275 29.92 38.23 4.99
C LEU A 275 29.21 39.56 4.64
N GLN A 276 27.92 39.52 4.30
CA GLN A 276 27.08 40.68 4.00
C GLN A 276 26.04 40.99 5.09
N SER A 277 25.98 40.17 6.14
CA SER A 277 25.18 40.36 7.37
C SER A 277 26.06 40.78 8.54
#